data_AF-A0A814TP88-F1
#
_entry.id   AF-A0A814TP88-F1
#
_cell.length_a   1.000
_cell.length_b   1.000
_cell.length_c   1.000
_cell.angle_alpha   90.00
_cell.angle_beta   90.00
_cell.angle_gamma   90.00
#
_symmetry.space_group_name_H-M   'P 1'
#
loop_
_entity.id
_entity.type
_entity.pdbx_description
1 polymer ?
#
loop_
_entity_poly.entity_id
_entity_poly.type
_entity_poly.pdbx_seq_one_letter_code
_entity_poly.pdbx_strand_id
1 'polypeptide(L)'
;MSYLKYVYLLLSLISLSSCQNRRRQNYQIEWNSSNSFFQSNTTFILNVRLGDTIDFLCPYYNQSLSVEYNTLYLVSKIDYHLCLTENYQPLIQCDQPYNSKRLIYTLSISKYLPYPNMPEFLDNHSYYFISTSNGQKTGINQKFDGLCRTKNFRLILDVQKYYRRYSINHSNNNNNNQYRMKIQKQLSNETNEQYEQWISSCSSSIYCICICLCYE
;
A
#
# COMPACT_ATOMS: atom_id res chain seq x y z
N MET A 1 2.85 -47.53 -23.04
CA MET A 1 4.10 -46.84 -22.64
C MET A 1 4.21 -45.43 -23.23
N SER A 2 3.85 -45.19 -24.50
CA SER A 2 3.98 -43.87 -25.14
C SER A 2 2.98 -42.82 -24.64
N TYR A 3 1.73 -43.19 -24.35
CA TYR A 3 0.70 -42.24 -23.87
C TYR A 3 1.03 -41.62 -22.51
N LEU A 4 1.59 -42.40 -21.59
CA LEU A 4 2.03 -41.90 -20.29
C LEU A 4 3.13 -40.83 -20.43
N LYS A 5 4.07 -41.01 -21.37
CA LYS A 5 5.11 -40.01 -21.64
C LYS A 5 4.52 -38.69 -22.13
N TYR A 6 3.51 -38.72 -23.00
CA TYR A 6 2.81 -37.51 -23.45
C TYR A 6 2.04 -36.82 -22.32
N VAL A 7 1.40 -37.58 -21.42
CA VAL A 7 0.69 -37.03 -20.26
C VAL A 7 1.67 -36.36 -19.29
N TYR A 8 2.83 -36.97 -19.00
CA TYR A 8 3.86 -36.35 -18.17
C TYR A 8 4.48 -35.10 -18.82
N LEU A 9 4.64 -35.10 -20.14
CA LEU A 9 5.19 -33.97 -20.89
C LEU A 9 4.17 -32.81 -21.00
N LEU A 10 2.88 -33.11 -21.10
CA LEU A 10 1.80 -32.12 -21.01
C LEU A 10 1.69 -31.53 -19.59
N LEU A 11 1.77 -32.37 -18.55
CA LEU A 11 1.74 -31.91 -17.16
C LEU A 11 2.95 -31.05 -16.80
N SER A 12 4.14 -31.35 -17.33
CA SER A 12 5.32 -30.49 -17.14
C SER A 12 5.23 -29.18 -17.92
N LEU A 13 4.66 -29.16 -19.13
CA LEU A 13 4.45 -27.91 -19.87
C LEU A 13 3.45 -26.96 -19.17
N ILE A 14 2.45 -27.51 -18.47
CA ILE A 14 1.47 -26.70 -17.71
C ILE A 14 2.13 -26.04 -16.49
N SER A 15 3.06 -26.72 -15.79
CA SER A 15 3.73 -26.14 -14.60
C SER A 15 4.73 -25.02 -14.93
N LEU A 16 5.33 -25.01 -16.12
CA LEU A 16 6.24 -23.94 -16.58
C LEU A 16 5.53 -22.62 -16.94
N SER A 17 4.19 -22.57 -16.97
CA SER A 17 3.43 -21.39 -17.44
C SER A 17 2.99 -20.42 -16.33
N SER A 18 3.43 -20.63 -15.08
CA SER A 18 3.06 -19.79 -13.92
C SER A 18 3.93 -18.54 -13.79
N CYS A 19 4.12 -17.76 -14.87
CA CYS A 19 4.66 -16.41 -14.69
C CYS A 19 3.57 -15.56 -14.04
N GLN A 20 3.61 -15.41 -12.71
CA GLN A 20 2.68 -14.57 -11.96
C GLN A 20 2.93 -13.08 -12.28
N ASN A 21 2.46 -12.64 -13.44
CA ASN A 21 2.20 -11.22 -13.66
C ASN A 21 1.02 -10.85 -12.77
N ARG A 22 1.32 -10.39 -11.55
CA ARG A 22 0.28 -9.80 -10.69
C ARG A 22 -0.26 -8.58 -11.40
N ARG A 23 -1.52 -8.68 -11.83
CA ARG A 23 -2.28 -7.58 -12.43
C ARG A 23 -2.41 -6.44 -11.42
N ARG A 24 -2.49 -5.21 -11.90
CA ARG A 24 -2.88 -4.05 -11.10
C ARG A 24 -4.20 -4.36 -10.39
N GLN A 25 -4.24 -4.04 -9.11
CA GLN A 25 -5.41 -4.27 -8.26
C GLN A 25 -6.21 -2.97 -8.11
N ASN A 26 -7.53 -3.11 -7.98
CA ASN A 26 -8.39 -2.05 -7.50
C ASN A 26 -8.98 -2.47 -6.15
N TYR A 27 -8.62 -1.75 -5.10
CA TYR A 27 -9.13 -1.97 -3.75
C TYR A 27 -10.35 -1.10 -3.49
N GLN A 28 -11.31 -1.60 -2.72
CA GLN A 28 -12.50 -0.85 -2.34
C GLN A 28 -12.60 -0.82 -0.83
N ILE A 29 -12.65 0.39 -0.26
CA ILE A 29 -12.71 0.61 1.19
C ILE A 29 -13.95 1.45 1.50
N GLU A 30 -14.86 0.86 2.25
CA GLU A 30 -15.97 1.62 2.80
C GLU A 30 -15.48 2.50 3.94
N TRP A 31 -15.51 3.81 3.73
CA TRP A 31 -15.04 4.80 4.71
C TRP A 31 -16.19 5.20 5.64
N ASN A 32 -16.66 4.23 6.43
CA ASN A 32 -17.71 4.42 7.45
C ASN A 32 -17.37 3.67 8.75
N SER A 33 -17.87 4.11 9.90
CA SER A 33 -17.58 3.47 11.20
C SER A 33 -18.17 2.06 11.37
N SER A 34 -19.07 1.64 10.47
CA SER A 34 -19.68 0.31 10.46
C SER A 34 -18.79 -0.75 9.81
N ASN A 35 -17.74 -0.33 9.09
CA ASN A 35 -16.79 -1.24 8.47
C ASN A 35 -15.99 -1.99 9.56
N SER A 36 -15.96 -3.32 9.46
CA SER A 36 -15.33 -4.22 10.44
C SER A 36 -13.84 -3.97 10.60
N PHE A 37 -13.17 -3.39 9.59
CA PHE A 37 -11.75 -3.01 9.67
C PHE A 37 -11.50 -2.03 10.82
N PHE A 38 -12.41 -1.06 11.03
CA PHE A 38 -12.26 -0.04 12.06
C PHE A 38 -12.85 -0.44 13.41
N GLN A 39 -13.76 -1.41 13.43
CA GLN A 39 -14.27 -1.99 14.69
C GLN A 39 -13.22 -2.86 15.38
N SER A 40 -12.29 -3.41 14.61
CA SER A 40 -11.12 -4.07 15.16
C SER A 40 -10.25 -3.03 15.87
N ASN A 41 -9.89 -3.28 17.14
CA ASN A 41 -8.92 -2.44 17.86
C ASN A 41 -7.48 -2.59 17.33
N THR A 42 -7.31 -3.32 16.21
CA THR A 42 -6.03 -3.56 15.56
C THR A 42 -5.74 -2.49 14.51
N THR A 43 -4.46 -2.22 14.30
CA THR A 43 -4.01 -1.33 13.22
C THR A 43 -4.29 -1.98 11.87
N PHE A 44 -5.05 -1.31 11.02
CA PHE A 44 -5.29 -1.77 9.65
C PHE A 44 -4.18 -1.28 8.71
N ILE A 45 -3.51 -2.23 8.06
CA ILE A 45 -2.44 -1.99 7.10
C ILE A 45 -2.85 -2.58 5.75
N LEU A 46 -2.90 -1.76 4.71
CA LEU A 46 -3.15 -2.19 3.34
C LEU A 46 -1.84 -2.17 2.55
N ASN A 47 -1.42 -3.34 2.07
CA ASN A 47 -0.24 -3.48 1.24
C ASN A 47 -0.60 -3.32 -0.24
N VAL A 48 0.03 -2.36 -0.92
CA VAL A 48 -0.24 -2.02 -2.33
C VAL A 48 1.04 -1.92 -3.13
N ARG A 49 0.93 -1.81 -4.45
CA ARG A 49 2.05 -1.55 -5.36
C ARG A 49 1.81 -0.28 -6.16
N LEU A 50 2.88 0.28 -6.70
CA LEU A 50 2.78 1.32 -7.71
C LEU A 50 1.93 0.82 -8.90
N GLY A 51 0.95 1.62 -9.29
CA GLY A 51 -0.03 1.34 -10.34
C GLY A 51 -1.35 0.73 -9.86
N ASP A 52 -1.47 0.35 -8.60
CA ASP A 52 -2.76 -0.04 -8.01
C ASP A 52 -3.65 1.19 -7.79
N THR A 53 -4.94 0.95 -7.60
CA THR A 53 -5.93 1.99 -7.27
C THR A 53 -6.73 1.62 -6.02
N ILE A 54 -7.22 2.63 -5.31
CA ILE A 54 -8.06 2.46 -4.14
C ILE A 54 -9.27 3.38 -4.27
N ASP A 55 -10.45 2.79 -4.29
CA ASP A 55 -11.71 3.51 -4.18
C ASP A 55 -12.08 3.64 -2.71
N PHE A 56 -12.12 4.87 -2.19
CA PHE A 56 -12.72 5.19 -0.91
C PHE A 56 -14.19 5.54 -1.12
N LEU A 57 -15.07 4.75 -0.53
CA LEU A 57 -16.51 4.89 -0.73
C LEU A 57 -17.16 5.53 0.50
N CYS A 58 -17.68 6.75 0.32
CA CYS A 58 -18.35 7.50 1.39
C CYS A 58 -19.58 6.75 1.94
N PRO A 59 -20.00 7.01 3.18
CA PRO A 59 -21.26 6.51 3.71
C PRO A 59 -22.44 6.92 2.82
N TYR A 60 -23.39 6.01 2.58
CA TYR A 60 -24.54 6.22 1.71
C TYR A 60 -25.80 5.65 2.33
N TYR A 61 -26.87 6.44 2.40
CA TYR A 61 -28.10 6.06 3.08
C TYR A 61 -29.32 6.54 2.29
N ASN A 62 -30.32 5.66 2.13
CA ASN A 62 -31.57 6.02 1.44
C ASN A 62 -32.59 6.68 2.38
N GLN A 63 -32.80 6.10 3.57
CA GLN A 63 -33.87 6.50 4.51
C GLN A 63 -33.47 6.35 5.98
N SER A 64 -32.17 6.30 6.29
CA SER A 64 -31.69 6.16 7.67
C SER A 64 -31.79 7.49 8.42
N LEU A 65 -32.23 7.45 9.67
CA LEU A 65 -32.19 8.61 10.59
C LEU A 65 -30.79 8.81 11.20
N SER A 66 -30.00 7.75 11.30
CA SER A 66 -28.61 7.79 11.75
C SER A 66 -27.70 7.77 10.53
N VAL A 67 -27.05 8.90 10.27
CA VAL A 67 -26.12 9.07 9.16
C VAL A 67 -24.79 9.61 9.67
N GLU A 68 -23.73 9.22 8.99
CA GLU A 68 -22.37 9.60 9.35
C GLU A 68 -21.81 10.61 8.35
N TYR A 69 -21.18 11.65 8.89
CA TYR A 69 -20.45 12.66 8.14
C TYR A 69 -18.98 12.61 8.52
N ASN A 70 -18.10 12.50 7.53
CA ASN A 70 -16.66 12.41 7.76
C ASN A 70 -15.85 13.01 6.61
N THR A 71 -14.58 13.32 6.88
CA THR A 71 -13.63 13.79 5.87
C THR A 71 -12.40 12.89 5.91
N LEU A 72 -11.99 12.39 4.75
CA LEU A 72 -10.78 11.61 4.57
C LEU A 72 -9.59 12.54 4.36
N TYR A 73 -8.57 12.38 5.20
CA TYR A 73 -7.31 13.12 5.12
C TYR A 73 -6.14 12.16 4.89
N LEU A 74 -5.20 12.55 4.03
CA LEU A 74 -3.83 12.03 4.07
C LEU A 74 -3.03 12.90 5.04
N VAL A 75 -2.31 12.28 5.96
CA VAL A 75 -1.60 12.97 7.05
C VAL A 75 -0.18 12.48 7.23
N SER A 76 0.60 13.24 8.01
CA SER A 76 1.90 12.80 8.50
C SER A 76 1.78 11.58 9.44
N LYS A 77 2.87 10.84 9.63
CA LYS A 77 2.93 9.76 10.63
C LYS A 77 2.62 10.24 12.05
N ILE A 78 3.08 11.45 12.40
CA ILE A 78 2.87 12.03 13.73
C ILE A 78 1.39 12.32 13.94
N ASP A 79 0.78 13.01 12.99
CA ASP A 79 -0.64 13.35 12.94
C ASP A 79 -1.54 12.11 13.03
N TYR A 80 -1.14 11.01 12.36
CA TYR A 80 -1.83 9.72 12.45
C TYR A 80 -1.85 9.15 13.88
N HIS A 81 -0.72 9.21 14.59
CA HIS A 81 -0.64 8.70 15.96
C HIS A 81 -1.35 9.60 16.97
N LEU A 82 -1.30 10.91 16.75
CA LEU A 82 -1.93 11.90 17.62
C LEU A 82 -3.41 12.16 17.29
N CYS A 83 -3.91 11.64 16.17
CA CYS A 83 -5.22 11.95 15.62
C CYS A 83 -5.41 13.46 15.42
N LEU A 84 -4.48 14.10 14.71
CA LEU A 84 -4.50 15.52 14.38
C LEU A 84 -4.49 15.72 12.87
N THR A 85 -4.90 16.90 12.41
CA THR A 85 -4.74 17.32 11.02
C THR A 85 -4.05 18.68 10.98
N GLU A 86 -2.78 18.72 11.37
CA GLU A 86 -1.91 19.91 11.25
C GLU A 86 -1.16 19.88 9.92
N ASN A 87 -0.56 18.74 9.58
CA ASN A 87 0.16 18.49 8.34
C ASN A 87 -0.64 17.50 7.49
N TYR A 88 -1.64 18.01 6.79
CA TYR A 88 -2.63 17.19 6.10
C TYR A 88 -2.93 17.66 4.67
N GLN A 89 -3.41 16.72 3.87
CA GLN A 89 -4.03 16.96 2.58
C GLN A 89 -5.47 16.41 2.61
N PRO A 90 -6.50 17.26 2.47
CA PRO A 90 -7.88 16.80 2.37
C PRO A 90 -8.11 16.09 1.04
N LEU A 91 -8.70 14.90 1.07
CA LEU A 91 -8.92 14.08 -0.14
C LEU A 91 -10.38 14.10 -0.57
N ILE A 92 -11.29 13.73 0.34
CA ILE A 92 -12.73 13.80 0.08
C ILE A 92 -13.50 14.10 1.36
N GLN A 93 -14.52 14.95 1.23
CA GLN A 93 -15.48 15.25 2.26
C GLN A 93 -16.78 14.50 1.96
N CYS A 94 -17.19 13.60 2.85
CA CYS A 94 -18.41 12.82 2.74
C CYS A 94 -19.57 13.57 3.42
N ASP A 95 -20.08 14.61 2.76
CA ASP A 95 -21.12 15.51 3.29
C ASP A 95 -22.52 15.31 2.69
N GLN A 96 -22.65 14.39 1.74
CA GLN A 96 -23.90 14.09 1.02
C GLN A 96 -24.36 12.63 1.20
N PRO A 97 -24.76 12.23 2.43
CA PRO A 97 -25.16 10.84 2.71
C PRO A 97 -26.42 10.38 1.94
N TYR A 98 -27.30 11.31 1.53
CA TYR A 98 -28.57 11.04 0.86
C TYR A 98 -28.55 11.35 -0.65
N ASN A 99 -27.37 11.46 -1.26
CA ASN A 99 -27.29 11.77 -2.69
C ASN A 99 -27.98 10.66 -3.53
N SER A 100 -28.29 10.95 -4.79
CA SER A 100 -28.78 9.91 -5.73
C SER A 100 -27.71 8.86 -6.04
N LYS A 101 -26.43 9.21 -5.89
CA LYS A 101 -25.28 8.32 -6.12
C LYS A 101 -24.28 8.43 -4.97
N ARG A 102 -23.66 7.31 -4.61
CA ARG A 102 -22.58 7.26 -3.62
C ARG A 102 -21.38 8.05 -4.11
N LEU A 103 -20.82 8.90 -3.25
CA LEU A 103 -19.55 9.59 -3.52
C LEU A 103 -18.40 8.59 -3.38
N ILE A 104 -17.52 8.57 -4.39
CA ILE A 104 -16.35 7.68 -4.46
C ILE A 104 -15.13 8.53 -4.79
N TYR A 105 -14.07 8.39 -4.01
CA TYR A 105 -12.76 8.96 -4.29
C TYR A 105 -11.79 7.87 -4.70
N THR A 106 -11.35 7.90 -5.97
CA THR A 106 -10.36 6.95 -6.50
C THR A 106 -8.96 7.52 -6.37
N LEU A 107 -8.15 6.90 -5.51
CA LEU A 107 -6.75 7.20 -5.30
C LEU A 107 -5.89 6.29 -6.19
N SER A 108 -5.05 6.87 -7.04
CA SER A 108 -4.06 6.11 -7.79
C SER A 108 -2.72 6.08 -7.06
N ILE A 109 -2.16 4.89 -6.87
CA ILE A 109 -0.86 4.70 -6.23
C ILE A 109 0.24 4.93 -7.27
N SER A 110 0.56 6.20 -7.53
CA SER A 110 1.49 6.59 -8.59
C SER A 110 2.56 7.54 -8.07
N LYS A 111 3.78 7.39 -8.59
CA LYS A 111 4.92 8.24 -8.25
C LYS A 111 4.86 9.64 -8.83
N TYR A 112 4.23 9.78 -9.99
CA TYR A 112 4.10 11.04 -10.70
C TYR A 112 2.66 11.17 -11.14
N LEU A 113 2.03 12.28 -10.80
CA LEU A 113 0.64 12.54 -11.16
C LEU A 113 0.55 13.71 -12.14
N PRO A 114 -0.32 13.63 -13.16
CA PRO A 114 -0.46 14.69 -14.15
C PRO A 114 -1.14 15.94 -13.57
N TYR A 115 -1.75 15.84 -12.39
CA TYR A 115 -2.49 16.92 -11.75
C TYR A 115 -1.76 17.42 -10.50
N PRO A 116 -1.60 18.75 -10.33
CA PRO A 116 -1.09 19.31 -9.10
C PRO A 116 -2.06 19.04 -7.94
N ASN A 117 -1.54 18.97 -6.71
CA ASN A 117 -2.31 18.75 -5.47
C ASN A 117 -2.93 17.35 -5.32
N MET A 118 -2.41 16.34 -6.02
CA MET A 118 -2.76 14.94 -5.78
C MET A 118 -1.55 14.24 -5.12
N PRO A 119 -1.76 13.34 -4.15
CA PRO A 119 -0.66 12.76 -3.39
C PRO A 119 0.19 11.81 -4.24
N GLU A 120 1.51 11.95 -4.17
CA GLU A 120 2.46 11.07 -4.86
C GLU A 120 2.98 9.97 -3.94
N PHE A 121 3.14 8.77 -4.50
CA PHE A 121 3.53 7.57 -3.77
C PHE A 121 4.88 7.04 -4.23
N LEU A 122 5.76 6.80 -3.27
CA LEU A 122 7.05 6.15 -3.44
C LEU A 122 6.92 4.69 -2.99
N ASP A 123 7.65 3.82 -3.68
CA ASP A 123 7.79 2.45 -3.24
C ASP A 123 8.64 2.37 -1.97
N ASN A 124 8.40 1.33 -1.16
CA ASN A 124 9.03 1.14 0.15
C ASN A 124 8.75 2.29 1.15
N HIS A 125 7.57 2.92 1.05
CA HIS A 125 7.12 3.97 1.95
C HIS A 125 5.70 3.68 2.43
N SER A 126 5.41 4.10 3.66
CA SER A 126 4.08 4.00 4.25
C SER A 126 3.40 5.37 4.38
N TYR A 127 2.12 5.41 4.08
CA TYR A 127 1.28 6.60 4.04
C TYR A 127 0.09 6.43 4.99
N TYR A 128 -0.40 7.53 5.54
CA TYR A 128 -1.31 7.48 6.68
C TYR A 128 -2.59 8.25 6.41
N PHE A 129 -3.73 7.57 6.57
CA PHE A 129 -5.04 8.14 6.31
C PHE A 129 -5.85 8.14 7.59
N ILE A 130 -6.55 9.24 7.88
CA ILE A 130 -7.41 9.36 9.06
C ILE A 130 -8.68 10.16 8.76
N SER A 131 -9.63 10.10 9.68
CA SER A 131 -10.74 11.06 9.79
C SER A 131 -10.90 11.52 11.23
N THR A 132 -10.75 12.82 11.47
CA THR A 132 -10.92 13.47 12.78
C THR A 132 -12.30 14.08 13.01
N SER A 133 -13.22 13.92 12.05
CA SER A 133 -14.62 14.35 12.18
C SER A 133 -15.28 13.67 13.38
N ASN A 134 -16.32 14.25 13.97
CA ASN A 134 -17.08 13.63 15.06
C ASN A 134 -18.26 12.75 14.61
N GLY A 135 -18.43 12.55 13.30
CA GLY A 135 -19.53 11.79 12.70
C GLY A 135 -20.79 12.63 12.41
N GLN A 136 -20.86 13.88 12.87
CA GLN A 136 -21.97 14.80 12.64
C GLN A 136 -21.59 15.88 11.62
N LYS A 137 -22.60 16.44 10.93
CA LYS A 137 -22.39 17.47 9.90
C LYS A 137 -21.69 18.73 10.45
N THR A 138 -21.99 19.13 11.68
CA THR A 138 -21.39 20.31 12.33
C THR A 138 -19.92 20.12 12.67
N GLY A 139 -19.51 18.90 13.01
CA GLY A 139 -18.12 18.55 13.35
C GLY A 139 -17.37 17.86 12.22
N ILE A 140 -17.84 17.95 10.97
CA ILE A 140 -17.21 17.30 9.81
C ILE A 140 -15.77 17.78 9.61
N ASN A 141 -15.49 19.05 9.93
CA ASN A 141 -14.18 19.69 9.76
C ASN A 141 -13.35 19.77 11.06
N GLN A 142 -13.74 19.00 12.10
CA GLN A 142 -12.97 18.92 13.34
C GLN A 142 -11.52 18.45 13.07
N LYS A 143 -10.56 19.09 13.74
CA LYS A 143 -9.11 18.94 13.44
C LYS A 143 -8.35 18.00 14.37
N PHE A 144 -8.99 17.49 15.43
CA PHE A 144 -8.36 16.66 16.45
C PHE A 144 -9.29 15.56 16.96
N ASP A 145 -8.73 14.43 17.38
CA ASP A 145 -9.42 13.24 17.90
C ASP A 145 -10.54 12.71 16.99
N GLY A 146 -11.80 12.97 17.35
CA GLY A 146 -12.98 12.51 16.63
C GLY A 146 -13.01 11.01 16.37
N LEU A 147 -13.45 10.63 15.18
CA LEU A 147 -13.57 9.23 14.75
C LEU A 147 -12.21 8.51 14.74
N CYS A 148 -11.10 9.20 14.46
CA CYS A 148 -9.75 8.61 14.51
C CYS A 148 -9.47 7.99 15.87
N ARG A 149 -9.75 8.73 16.95
CA ARG A 149 -9.54 8.24 18.34
C ARG A 149 -10.64 7.29 18.80
N THR A 150 -11.90 7.65 18.55
CA THR A 150 -13.06 6.97 19.14
C THR A 150 -13.48 5.70 18.41
N LYS A 151 -13.14 5.58 17.12
CA LYS A 151 -13.55 4.48 16.23
C LYS A 151 -12.39 3.89 15.43
N ASN A 152 -11.14 4.15 15.84
CA ASN A 152 -9.93 3.69 15.15
C ASN A 152 -9.97 4.01 13.64
N PHE A 153 -10.52 5.17 13.28
CA PHE A 153 -10.88 5.52 11.90
C PHE A 153 -9.67 6.03 11.13
N ARG A 154 -8.74 5.09 10.91
CA ARG A 154 -7.40 5.32 10.40
C ARG A 154 -6.86 4.10 9.65
N LEU A 155 -6.02 4.34 8.66
CA LEU A 155 -5.46 3.33 7.75
C LEU A 155 -3.98 3.64 7.50
N ILE A 156 -3.15 2.61 7.55
CA ILE A 156 -1.77 2.67 7.03
C ILE A 156 -1.77 2.02 5.65
N LEU A 157 -1.29 2.76 4.65
CA LEU A 157 -1.07 2.26 3.31
C LEU A 157 0.42 1.98 3.13
N ASP A 158 0.80 0.72 2.97
CA ASP A 158 2.20 0.32 2.77
C ASP A 158 2.48 0.01 1.30
N VAL A 159 3.31 0.83 0.66
CA VAL A 159 3.64 0.69 -0.76
C VAL A 159 4.85 -0.22 -0.89
N GLN A 160 4.64 -1.42 -1.43
CA GLN A 160 5.68 -2.44 -1.59
C GLN A 160 6.82 -1.95 -2.49
N LYS A 161 8.04 -2.34 -2.13
CA LYS A 161 9.26 -2.08 -2.92
C LYS A 161 9.09 -2.58 -4.36
N TYR A 162 9.38 -1.71 -5.33
CA TYR A 162 9.28 -2.05 -6.74
C TYR A 162 10.63 -2.52 -7.27
N TYR A 163 10.78 -3.82 -7.50
CA TYR A 163 11.97 -4.36 -8.15
C TYR A 163 11.86 -4.19 -9.68
N ARG A 164 12.63 -3.26 -10.27
CA ARG A 164 12.83 -3.23 -11.72
C ARG A 164 13.59 -4.47 -12.15
N ARG A 165 12.93 -5.42 -12.82
CA ARG A 165 13.64 -6.39 -13.66
C ARG A 165 14.26 -5.62 -14.83
N TYR A 166 15.56 -5.38 -14.77
CA TYR A 166 16.32 -4.97 -15.96
C TYR A 166 16.33 -6.18 -16.91
N SER A 167 15.61 -6.10 -18.04
CA SER A 167 15.79 -7.08 -19.11
C SER A 167 17.17 -6.85 -19.72
N ILE A 168 18.13 -7.70 -19.39
CA ILE A 168 19.40 -7.76 -20.10
C ILE A 168 19.07 -8.27 -21.50
N ASN A 169 18.99 -7.37 -22.47
CA ASN A 169 19.14 -7.77 -23.87
C ASN A 169 20.57 -8.29 -23.99
N HIS A 170 20.71 -9.61 -24.12
CA HIS A 170 21.99 -10.28 -24.31
C HIS A 170 22.53 -9.94 -25.70
N SER A 171 23.01 -8.70 -25.87
CA SER A 171 23.93 -8.38 -26.96
C SER A 171 25.32 -8.70 -26.43
N ASN A 172 25.91 -9.75 -26.98
CA ASN A 172 27.30 -10.16 -26.74
C ASN A 172 28.22 -8.93 -26.81
N ASN A 173 28.64 -8.42 -25.65
CA ASN A 173 29.78 -7.51 -25.59
C ASN A 173 30.49 -7.67 -24.23
N ASN A 174 31.79 -7.98 -24.33
CA ASN A 174 32.72 -8.43 -23.31
C ASN A 174 33.04 -7.42 -22.19
N ASN A 175 32.05 -6.83 -21.50
CA ASN A 175 32.29 -5.92 -20.37
C ASN A 175 31.50 -6.28 -19.10
N ASN A 176 31.48 -7.57 -18.74
CA ASN A 176 30.86 -8.10 -17.53
C ASN A 176 31.33 -7.43 -16.22
N ASN A 177 32.55 -6.89 -16.17
CA ASN A 177 33.11 -6.25 -14.97
C ASN A 177 32.44 -4.91 -14.65
N GLN A 178 32.14 -4.10 -15.67
CA GLN A 178 31.45 -2.82 -15.47
C GLN A 178 29.99 -3.02 -15.00
N TYR A 179 29.35 -4.10 -15.45
CA TYR A 179 28.01 -4.46 -15.03
C TYR A 179 27.98 -5.00 -13.60
N ARG A 180 28.92 -5.88 -13.23
CA ARG A 180 29.05 -6.36 -11.85
C ARG A 180 29.34 -5.24 -10.87
N MET A 181 30.22 -4.30 -11.22
CA MET A 181 30.50 -3.15 -10.36
C MET A 181 29.28 -2.24 -10.14
N LYS A 182 28.37 -2.11 -11.12
CA LYS A 182 27.13 -1.34 -10.94
C LYS A 182 26.11 -2.04 -10.03
N ILE A 183 25.91 -3.35 -10.22
CA ILE A 183 25.05 -4.17 -9.36
C ILE A 183 25.59 -4.20 -7.93
N GLN A 184 26.90 -4.39 -7.78
CA GLN A 184 27.57 -4.46 -6.48
C GLN A 184 27.58 -3.12 -5.76
N LYS A 185 27.67 -2.01 -6.49
CA LYS A 185 27.52 -0.65 -5.94
C LYS A 185 26.09 -0.34 -5.50
N GLN A 186 25.08 -0.95 -6.14
CA GLN A 186 23.68 -0.83 -5.72
C GLN A 186 23.39 -1.67 -4.47
N LEU A 187 23.87 -2.92 -4.44
CA LEU A 187 23.77 -3.78 -3.25
C LEU A 187 24.55 -3.22 -2.06
N SER A 188 25.70 -2.58 -2.29
CA SER A 188 26.48 -1.93 -1.21
C SER A 188 25.79 -0.67 -0.66
N ASN A 189 25.01 0.03 -1.48
CA ASN A 189 24.23 1.17 -1.01
C ASN A 189 23.05 0.72 -0.12
N GLU A 190 22.44 -0.44 -0.43
CA GLU A 190 21.45 -1.07 0.46
C GLU A 190 22.06 -1.52 1.79
N THR A 191 23.29 -2.06 1.79
CA THR A 191 23.96 -2.40 3.05
C THR A 191 24.30 -1.18 3.89
N ASN A 192 24.64 -0.04 3.27
CA ASN A 192 25.03 1.18 4.00
C ASN A 192 23.84 1.93 4.62
N GLU A 193 22.65 1.90 4.02
CA GLU A 193 21.43 2.45 4.65
C GLU A 193 20.89 1.54 5.79
N GLN A 194 21.17 0.22 5.74
CA GLN A 194 20.85 -0.70 6.84
C GLN A 194 21.92 -0.73 7.95
N TYR A 195 23.17 -0.32 7.70
CA TYR A 195 24.27 -0.44 8.68
C TYR A 195 24.23 0.62 9.80
N GLU A 196 23.64 1.80 9.56
CA GLU A 196 23.51 2.86 10.57
C GLU A 196 22.37 2.60 11.59
N GLN A 197 21.64 1.48 11.47
CA GLN A 197 20.56 1.10 12.41
C GLN A 197 20.81 -0.21 13.18
N TRP A 198 21.96 -0.89 13.02
CA TRP A 198 22.22 -2.19 13.66
C TRP A 198 23.47 -2.29 14.55
N ILE A 199 24.17 -1.19 14.86
CA ILE A 199 25.16 -1.19 15.96
C ILE A 199 24.44 -1.07 17.32
N SER A 200 23.61 -2.07 17.66
CA SER A 200 23.28 -2.34 19.07
C SER A 200 22.61 -3.70 19.35
N SER A 201 22.67 -4.71 18.47
CA SER A 201 22.18 -6.03 18.90
C SER A 201 22.77 -7.22 18.13
N CYS A 202 23.29 -8.15 18.93
CA CYS A 202 23.41 -9.58 18.65
C CYS A 202 24.60 -10.04 17.79
N SER A 203 25.71 -10.22 18.49
CA SER A 203 26.55 -11.40 18.36
C SER A 203 25.74 -12.70 18.52
N SER A 204 26.19 -13.75 17.83
CA SER A 204 25.90 -15.19 18.05
C SER A 204 24.48 -15.74 17.79
N SER A 205 24.24 -16.31 16.60
CA SER A 205 24.24 -17.78 16.40
C SER A 205 23.57 -18.21 15.06
N ILE A 206 24.35 -18.91 14.23
CA ILE A 206 24.14 -20.07 13.33
C ILE A 206 22.83 -20.29 12.53
N TYR A 207 21.70 -19.60 12.74
CA TYR A 207 20.43 -19.90 12.04
C TYR A 207 20.21 -19.19 10.69
N CYS A 208 21.26 -18.71 10.01
CA CYS A 208 21.11 -17.96 8.74
C CYS A 208 21.06 -18.81 7.46
N ILE A 209 21.05 -20.13 7.52
CA ILE A 209 21.28 -20.97 6.32
C ILE A 209 19.98 -21.33 5.55
N CYS A 210 18.78 -21.12 6.11
CA CYS A 210 17.55 -21.63 5.47
C CYS A 210 16.83 -20.72 4.45
N ILE A 211 17.33 -19.53 4.13
CA ILE A 211 16.58 -18.57 3.26
C ILE A 211 17.04 -18.57 1.79
N CYS A 212 18.11 -19.29 1.43
CA CYS A 212 18.69 -19.21 0.08
C CYS A 212 18.00 -20.01 -1.04
N LEU A 213 16.87 -20.69 -0.82
CA LEU A 213 16.29 -21.61 -1.84
C LEU A 213 15.09 -21.08 -2.65
N CYS A 214 14.81 -19.77 -2.64
CA CYS A 214 13.67 -19.20 -3.39
C CYS A 214 14.01 -18.03 -4.32
N TYR A 215 15.25 -17.91 -4.80
CA TYR A 215 15.60 -16.92 -5.82
C TYR A 215 16.54 -17.52 -6.88
N GLU A 216 15.95 -18.05 -7.95
CA GLU A 216 16.53 -18.04 -9.30
C GLU A 216 15.63 -17.17 -10.20
#